data_AF-U9TWX5-F1
#
_entry.id   AF-U9TWX5-F1
#
_cell.length_a   1.000
_cell.length_b   1.000
_cell.length_c   1.000
_cell.angle_alpha   90.00
_cell.angle_beta   90.00
_cell.angle_gamma   90.00
#
_symmetry.space_group_name_H-M   'P 1'
#
loop_
_entity.id
_entity.type
_entity.pdbx_description
1 polymer ?
#
loop_
_entity_poly.entity_id
_entity_poly.type
_entity_poly.pdbx_seq_one_letter_code
_entity_poly.pdbx_strand_id
1 'polypeptide(L)' 'MSYNTELVSNLNDWNKWIEEAISKKLIKYYEYDQFYNIQEIGSGGFGKVCRANWKNSHK' A
#
# COMPACT_ATOMS: atom_id res chain seq x y z
N MET A 1 32.25 -0.36 7.06
CA MET A 1 31.09 0.55 6.96
C MET A 1 30.24 0.29 5.70
N SER A 2 30.31 -0.89 5.05
CA SER A 2 29.63 -1.17 3.76
C SER A 2 28.14 -1.52 3.87
N TYR A 3 27.70 -2.10 4.98
CA TYR A 3 26.33 -2.61 5.14
C TYR A 3 25.24 -1.53 4.97
N ASN A 4 25.50 -0.31 5.43
CA ASN A 4 24.51 0.77 5.35
C ASN A 4 24.33 1.29 3.91
N THR A 5 25.39 1.27 3.10
CA THR A 5 25.34 1.74 1.72
C THR A 5 24.55 0.79 0.82
N GLU A 6 24.72 -0.52 0.99
CA GLU A 6 23.97 -1.54 0.24
C GLU A 6 22.48 -1.60 0.64
N LEU A 7 22.14 -1.39 1.92
CA LEU A 7 20.74 -1.33 2.34
C LEU A 7 20.01 -0.12 1.76
N VAL A 8 20.67 1.04 1.73
CA VAL A 8 20.11 2.27 1.15
C VAL A 8 19.93 2.11 -0.36
N SER A 9 20.88 1.49 -1.07
CA SER A 9 20.73 1.24 -2.50
C SER A 9 19.59 0.25 -2.80
N ASN A 10 19.49 -0.85 -2.04
CA ASN A 10 18.42 -1.84 -2.24
C ASN A 10 17.02 -1.27 -1.95
N LEU A 11 16.87 -0.42 -0.93
CA LEU A 11 15.60 0.26 -0.63
C LEU A 11 15.17 1.17 -1.79
N ASN A 12 16.13 1.88 -2.39
CA ASN A 12 15.88 2.76 -3.52
C ASN A 12 15.40 1.98 -4.76
N ASP A 13 15.92 0.78 -4.98
CA ASP A 13 15.52 -0.10 -6.07
C ASP A 13 14.11 -0.69 -5.88
N TRP A 14 13.75 -1.10 -4.65
CA TRP A 14 12.40 -1.58 -4.36
C TRP A 14 11.34 -0.50 -4.46
N ASN A 15 11.62 0.71 -3.96
CA ASN A 15 10.71 1.84 -4.13
C ASN A 15 10.48 2.15 -5.61
N LYS A 16 11.56 2.20 -6.41
CA LYS A 16 11.45 2.38 -7.87
C LYS A 16 10.60 1.30 -8.53
N TRP A 17 10.79 0.04 -8.14
CA TRP A 17 10.00 -1.06 -8.68
C TRP A 17 8.50 -0.94 -8.35
N ILE A 18 8.15 -0.55 -7.12
CA ILE A 18 6.75 -0.31 -6.71
C ILE A 18 6.15 0.82 -7.54
N GLU A 19 6.84 1.96 -7.66
CA GLU A 19 6.39 3.10 -8.47
C GLU A 19 6.20 2.72 -9.94
N GLU A 20 7.12 1.94 -10.52
CA GLU A 20 6.97 1.42 -11.88
C GLU A 20 5.77 0.48 -12.01
N ALA A 21 5.52 -0.39 -11.05
CA ALA A 21 4.40 -1.32 -11.07
C ALA A 21 3.04 -0.58 -10.95
N ILE A 22 2.98 0.48 -10.14
CA ILE A 22 1.81 1.36 -10.05
C ILE A 22 1.61 2.11 -11.37
N SER A 23 2.66 2.70 -11.93
CA SER A 23 2.63 3.44 -13.20
C SER A 23 2.21 2.55 -14.38
N LYS A 24 2.71 1.31 -14.42
CA LYS A 24 2.33 0.28 -15.42
C LYS A 24 0.95 -0.33 -15.14
N LYS A 25 0.23 0.13 -14.10
CA LYS A 25 -1.10 -0.37 -13.68
C LYS A 25 -1.13 -1.87 -13.35
N LEU A 26 0.02 -2.43 -12.99
CA LEU A 26 0.14 -3.81 -12.51
C LEU A 26 -0.34 -3.92 -11.06
N ILE A 27 -0.15 -2.85 -10.28
CA ILE A 27 -0.70 -2.69 -8.94
C ILE A 27 -1.71 -1.55 -8.97
N LYS A 28 -2.93 -1.83 -8.49
CA LYS A 28 -3.93 -0.78 -8.27
C LYS A 28 -3.66 -0.14 -6.92
N TYR A 29 -3.14 1.08 -6.96
CA TYR A 29 -2.92 1.89 -5.77
C TYR A 29 -4.16 2.71 -5.44
N TYR A 30 -4.49 2.78 -4.15
CA TYR A 30 -5.59 3.56 -3.61
C TYR A 30 -5.12 4.26 -2.34
N GLU A 31 -5.24 5.59 -2.32
CA GLU A 31 -5.08 6.37 -1.09
C GLU A 31 -6.14 5.95 -0.06
N TYR A 32 -5.77 5.99 1.23
CA TYR A 32 -6.68 5.61 2.31
C TYR A 32 -7.94 6.48 2.33
N ASP A 33 -7.82 7.75 1.93
CA ASP A 33 -8.93 8.70 1.83
C ASP A 33 -9.97 8.33 0.75
N GLN A 34 -9.67 7.38 -0.13
CA GLN A 34 -10.59 6.87 -1.14
C GLN A 34 -11.62 5.90 -0.55
N PHE A 35 -11.46 5.52 0.71
CA PHE A 35 -12.37 4.64 1.42
C PHE A 35 -13.24 5.44 2.40
N TYR A 36 -14.50 5.04 2.51
CA TYR A 36 -15.47 5.62 3.45
C TYR A 36 -16.33 4.52 4.05
N ASN A 37 -17.16 4.87 5.05
CA ASN A 37 -17.96 3.87 5.77
C ASN A 37 -17.09 2.75 6.37
N ILE A 38 -15.97 3.15 6.98
CA ILE A 38 -14.98 2.22 7.55
C ILE A 38 -15.55 1.66 8.85
N GLN A 39 -15.73 0.34 8.90
CA GLN A 39 -16.26 -0.38 10.05
C GLN A 39 -15.33 -1.54 10.39
N GLU A 40 -14.84 -1.58 11.63
CA GLU A 40 -14.09 -2.72 12.15
C GLU A 40 -15.01 -3.96 12.20
N ILE A 41 -14.54 -5.08 11.66
CA ILE A 41 -15.24 -6.38 11.65
C ILE A 41 -14.47 -7.46 12.42
N GLY A 42 -13.28 -7.14 12.90
CA GLY A 42 -12.48 -8.02 13.73
C GLY A 42 -11.12 -7.43 14.06
N SER A 43 -10.51 -7.96 15.12
CA SER A 43 -9.16 -7.60 15.54
C SER A 43 -8.43 -8.83 16.12
N GLY A 44 -7.11 -8.85 15.93
CA GLY A 44 -6.23 -9.93 16.40
C GLY A 44 -4.78 -9.47 16.50
N GLY A 45 -3.86 -10.41 16.71
CA GLY A 45 -2.44 -10.10 16.95
C GLY A 45 -1.72 -9.37 15.80
N PHE A 46 -2.26 -9.44 14.59
CA PHE A 46 -1.69 -8.80 13.40
C PHE A 46 -2.36 -7.45 13.04
N GLY A 47 -3.39 -7.04 13.77
CA GLY A 47 -4.07 -5.76 13.56
C GLY A 47 -5.60 -5.88 13.47
N LYS A 48 -6.20 -4.81 12.94
CA LYS A 48 -7.65 -4.66 12.77
C LYS A 48 -8.04 -4.94 11.32
N VAL A 49 -9.15 -5.63 11.14
CA VAL A 49 -9.78 -5.85 9.84
C VAL A 49 -11.00 -4.97 9.75
N CYS A 50 -11.07 -4.12 8.72
CA CYS A 50 -12.19 -3.22 8.48
C CYS A 50 -12.86 -3.51 7.14
N ARG A 51 -14.18 -3.42 7.10
CA ARG A 51 -14.97 -3.28 5.87
C ARG A 51 -15.05 -1.79 5.53
N ALA A 52 -14.92 -1.43 4.25
CA ALA A 52 -15.11 -0.07 3.78
C ALA A 52 -15.71 -0.06 2.36
N ASN A 53 -16.36 1.05 2.00
CA ASN A 53 -16.79 1.33 0.64
C ASN A 53 -15.70 2.14 -0.08
N TRP A 54 -15.45 1.83 -1.35
CA TRP A 54 -14.55 2.61 -2.20
C TRP A 54 -15.33 3.73 -2.90
N LYS A 55 -14.89 4.99 -2.78
CA LYS A 55 -15.58 6.18 -3.32
C LYS A 55 -15.85 6.12 -4.82
N ASN A 56 -14.99 5.45 -5.59
CA ASN A 56 -15.07 5.41 -7.05
C ASN A 56 -15.52 4.04 -7.59
N SER A 57 -16.26 3.26 -6.78
CA SER A 57 -16.82 1.97 -7.20
C SER A 57 -17.97 2.07 -8.21
N HIS A 58 -18.43 3.30 -8.52
CA HIS A 58 -19.57 3.59 -9.40
C HIS A 58 -19.11 4.02 -10.81
N LYS A 59 -18.20 3.26 -11.40
CA LYS A 59 -17.82 3.42 -12.81
C LYS A 59 -18.01 2.14 -13.58
#